data_AF-A0A3N4S3M8-F1
#
_entry.id   AF-A0A3N4S3M8-F1
#
_cell.length_a   1.000
_cell.length_b   1.000
_cell.length_c   1.000
_cell.angle_alpha   90.00
_cell.angle_beta   90.00
_cell.angle_gamma   90.00
#
_symmetry.space_group_name_H-M   'P 1'
#
loop_
_entity.id
_entity.type
_entity.pdbx_description
1 polymer ?
#
loop_
_entity_poly.entity_id
_entity_poly.type
_entity_poly.pdbx_seq_one_letter_code
_entity_poly.pdbx_strand_id
1 'polypeptide(L)'
;MITPPRWGCAEWRRENLLAAISEQGGEWTVGRVKQIYRRWLRRHIYRHTIRLDLARLHRDGHLDRHGDGTPRRFYTLRQEGATS
;
A
#
# COMPACT_ATOMS: atom_id res chain seq x y z
N MET A 1 -8.23 17.26 23.48
CA MET A 1 -7.55 15.94 23.63
C MET A 1 -6.55 15.81 22.49
N ILE A 2 -5.25 15.78 22.78
CA ILE A 2 -4.22 15.55 21.75
C ILE A 2 -4.10 14.02 21.61
N THR A 3 -4.59 13.47 20.49
CA THR A 3 -4.45 12.04 20.22
C THR A 3 -2.96 11.74 20.05
N PRO A 4 -2.39 10.76 20.77
CA PRO A 4 -0.98 10.45 20.61
C PRO A 4 -0.69 10.10 19.15
N PRO A 5 0.46 10.53 18.61
CA PRO A 5 0.83 10.29 17.24
C PRO A 5 0.90 8.78 16.97
N ARG A 6 0.10 8.34 16.01
CA ARG A 6 -0.25 6.93 15.72
C ARG A 6 0.79 6.19 14.85
N TRP A 7 2.06 6.57 14.96
CA TRP A 7 3.15 5.99 14.17
C TRP A 7 3.18 4.46 14.33
N GLY A 8 3.06 3.74 13.22
CA GLY A 8 3.09 2.27 13.19
C GLY A 8 1.73 1.57 13.30
N CYS A 9 0.63 2.26 13.58
CA CYS A 9 -0.73 1.69 13.53
C CYS A 9 -1.17 1.37 12.08
N ALA A 10 -2.19 0.51 11.94
CA ALA A 10 -2.64 0.04 10.62
C ALA A 10 -3.17 1.15 9.71
N GLU A 11 -3.84 2.15 10.27
CA GLU A 11 -4.32 3.32 9.53
C GLU A 11 -3.17 4.14 8.96
N TRP A 12 -2.27 4.62 9.83
CA TRP A 12 -1.07 5.36 9.44
C TRP A 12 -0.26 4.66 8.35
N ARG A 13 -0.08 3.33 8.47
CA ARG A 13 0.64 2.55 7.44
C ARG A 13 -0.04 2.62 6.09
N ARG A 14 -1.37 2.50 6.04
CA ARG A 14 -2.13 2.53 4.77
C ARG A 14 -2.14 3.93 4.15
N GLU A 15 -2.32 4.97 4.96
CA GLU A 15 -2.27 6.36 4.50
C GLU A 15 -0.90 6.70 3.90
N ASN A 16 0.18 6.37 4.61
CA ASN A 16 1.54 6.61 4.13
C ASN A 16 1.88 5.73 2.91
N LEU A 17 1.39 4.48 2.89
CA LEU A 17 1.54 3.60 1.72
C LEU A 17 0.85 4.19 0.50
N LEU A 18 -0.39 4.68 0.64
CA LEU A 18 -1.13 5.30 -0.45
C LEU A 18 -0.43 6.56 -0.95
N ALA A 19 0.04 7.43 -0.05
CA ALA A 19 0.83 8.61 -0.41
C ALA A 19 2.08 8.22 -1.24
N ALA A 20 2.85 7.24 -0.77
CA ALA A 20 4.03 6.77 -1.48
C ALA A 20 3.71 6.16 -2.85
N ILE A 21 2.59 5.43 -2.96
CA ILE A 21 2.09 4.90 -4.24
C ILE A 21 1.71 6.03 -5.19
N SER A 22 1.06 7.07 -4.67
CA SER A 22 0.66 8.24 -5.45
C SER A 22 1.86 9.06 -5.93
N GLU A 23 2.88 9.25 -5.09
CA GLU A 23 4.07 10.03 -5.42
C GLU A 23 5.00 9.31 -6.41
N GLN A 24 5.25 8.01 -6.21
CA GLN A 24 6.21 7.27 -7.03
C GLN A 24 5.58 6.60 -8.24
N GLY A 25 4.27 6.35 -8.21
CA GLY A 25 3.56 5.61 -9.23
C GLY A 25 4.13 4.20 -9.51
N GLY A 26 3.73 3.66 -10.66
CA GLY A 26 4.22 2.38 -11.18
C GLY A 26 3.68 1.15 -10.44
N GLU A 27 4.40 0.03 -10.58
CA GLU A 27 3.99 -1.27 -10.04
C GLU A 27 4.39 -1.45 -8.56
N TRP A 28 3.43 -1.88 -7.75
CA TRP A 28 3.60 -2.11 -6.33
C TRP A 28 3.38 -3.57 -5.97
N THR A 29 4.49 -4.28 -5.75
CA THR A 29 4.50 -5.66 -5.26
C THR A 29 4.63 -5.70 -3.74
N VAL A 30 4.26 -6.84 -3.13
CA VAL A 30 4.50 -7.10 -1.70
C VAL A 30 5.98 -6.92 -1.33
N GLY A 31 6.90 -7.25 -2.24
CA GLY A 31 8.34 -7.08 -2.04
C GLY A 31 8.74 -5.61 -1.93
N ARG A 32 8.29 -4.77 -2.87
CA ARG A 32 8.54 -3.32 -2.88
C ARG A 32 7.98 -2.66 -1.62
N VAL A 33 6.74 -2.96 -1.25
CA VAL A 33 6.12 -2.44 -0.01
C VAL A 33 6.91 -2.86 1.23
N LYS A 34 7.39 -4.10 1.28
CA LYS A 34 8.20 -4.58 2.42
C LYS A 34 9.49 -3.76 2.60
N GLN A 35 10.15 -3.38 1.51
CA GLN A 35 11.36 -2.55 1.58
C GLN A 35 11.04 -1.16 2.15
N ILE A 36 9.92 -0.56 1.74
CA ILE A 36 9.47 0.74 2.26
C ILE A 36 9.10 0.65 3.75
N TYR A 37 8.30 -0.35 4.14
CA TYR A 37 7.94 -0.55 5.54
C TYR A 37 9.15 -0.80 6.43
N ARG A 38 10.17 -1.53 5.94
CA ARG A 38 11.44 -1.69 6.67
C ARG A 38 12.14 -0.36 6.92
N ARG A 39 12.11 0.55 5.93
CA ARG A 39 12.70 1.90 6.04
C ARG A 39 11.93 2.77 7.03
N TRP A 40 10.59 2.78 6.97
CA TRP A 40 9.76 3.62 7.83
C TRP A 40 9.69 3.15 9.27
N LEU A 41 9.43 1.86 9.48
CA LEU A 41 9.06 1.34 10.80
C LEU A 41 10.24 0.77 11.57
N ARG A 42 11.36 0.49 10.90
CA ARG A 42 12.53 -0.22 11.47
C ARG A 42 12.15 -1.52 12.20
N ARG A 43 11.00 -2.10 11.88
CA ARG A 43 10.43 -3.30 12.49
C ARG A 43 10.13 -4.34 11.43
N HIS A 44 10.12 -5.61 11.85
CA HIS A 44 9.69 -6.69 10.98
C HIS A 44 8.18 -6.57 10.74
N ILE A 45 7.79 -6.47 9.47
CA ILE A 45 6.38 -6.59 9.04
C ILE A 45 6.23 -7.87 8.22
N TYR A 46 5.25 -8.68 8.61
CA TYR A 46 4.91 -9.89 7.90
C TYR A 46 4.35 -9.59 6.50
N ARG A 47 4.69 -10.44 5.53
CA ARG A 47 4.12 -10.36 4.17
C ARG A 47 2.59 -10.45 4.19
N HIS A 48 2.01 -11.15 5.16
CA HIS A 48 0.55 -11.21 5.34
C HIS A 48 -0.06 -9.83 5.63
N THR A 49 0.53 -9.06 6.55
CA THR A 49 0.07 -7.70 6.88
C THR A 49 0.12 -6.78 5.66
N ILE A 50 1.21 -6.85 4.89
CA ILE A 50 1.36 -6.06 3.66
C ILE A 50 0.27 -6.40 2.64
N ARG A 51 -0.05 -7.69 2.48
CA ARG A 51 -1.13 -8.13 1.59
C ARG A 51 -2.48 -7.60 2.05
N LEU A 52 -2.75 -7.61 3.36
CA LEU A 52 -3.98 -7.05 3.91
C LEU A 52 -4.08 -5.54 3.69
N ASP A 53 -2.99 -4.79 3.90
CA ASP A 53 -2.97 -3.34 3.68
C ASP A 53 -3.24 -3.01 2.20
N LEU A 54 -2.56 -3.69 1.26
CA LEU A 54 -2.80 -3.54 -0.18
C LEU A 54 -4.22 -3.96 -0.60
N ALA A 55 -4.71 -5.09 -0.09
CA ALA A 55 -6.06 -5.56 -0.39
C ALA A 55 -7.14 -4.62 0.13
N ARG A 56 -6.89 -3.96 1.27
CA ARG A 56 -7.77 -2.92 1.81
C ARG A 56 -7.76 -1.67 0.94
N LEU A 57 -6.59 -1.17 0.53
CA LEU A 57 -6.50 -0.03 -0.40
C LEU A 57 -7.16 -0.32 -1.76
N HIS A 58 -7.05 -1.54 -2.27
CA HIS A 58 -7.78 -1.99 -3.46
C HIS A 58 -9.28 -2.02 -3.22
N ARG A 59 -9.74 -2.59 -2.10
CA ARG A 59 -11.18 -2.65 -1.76
C ARG A 59 -11.79 -1.26 -1.60
N ASP A 60 -11.01 -0.31 -1.09
CA ASP A 60 -11.40 1.10 -0.93
C ASP A 60 -11.43 1.87 -2.27
N GLY A 61 -10.96 1.24 -3.36
CA GLY A 61 -11.00 1.81 -4.71
C GLY A 61 -9.76 2.62 -5.09
N HIS A 62 -8.74 2.71 -4.24
CA HIS A 62 -7.53 3.47 -4.54
C HIS A 62 -6.56 2.78 -5.48
N LEU A 63 -6.57 1.44 -5.51
CA LEU A 63 -5.60 0.64 -6.27
C LEU A 63 -6.30 -0.32 -7.21
N ASP A 64 -5.74 -0.49 -8.40
CA ASP A 64 -6.04 -1.62 -9.26
C ASP A 64 -5.10 -2.78 -8.96
N ARG A 65 -5.66 -4.00 -8.96
CA ARG A 65 -4.90 -5.23 -8.73
C ARG A 65 -4.70 -5.97 -10.04
N HIS A 66 -3.46 -6.35 -10.31
CA HIS A 66 -3.05 -7.04 -11.53
C HIS A 66 -2.44 -8.42 -11.23
N GLY A 67 -2.46 -9.28 -12.24
CA GLY A 67 -1.87 -10.63 -12.17
C GLY A 67 -2.75 -11.65 -11.44
N ASP A 68 -4.07 -11.54 -11.56
CA ASP A 68 -4.93 -12.66 -11.17
C ASP A 68 -4.66 -13.86 -12.09
N GLY A 69 -4.59 -15.07 -11.51
CA GLY A 69 -4.16 -16.28 -12.24
C GLY A 69 -2.66 -16.40 -12.55
N THR A 70 -1.81 -15.42 -12.22
CA THR A 70 -0.35 -15.50 -12.47
C THR A 70 0.47 -15.52 -11.17
N PRO A 71 1.73 -15.99 -11.20
CA PRO A 71 2.60 -15.94 -10.02
C PRO A 71 3.04 -14.52 -9.64
N ARG A 72 2.96 -13.55 -10.56
CA ARG A 72 3.37 -12.15 -10.33
C ARG A 72 2.15 -11.26 -10.12
N ARG A 73 1.81 -11.03 -8.85
CA ARG A 73 0.75 -10.09 -8.43
C ARG A 73 1.34 -8.73 -8.07
N PHE A 74 0.76 -7.67 -8.62
CA PHE A 74 1.13 -6.29 -8.32
C PHE A 74 -0.09 -5.38 -8.29
N TYR A 75 0.07 -4.19 -7.72
CA TYR A 75 -0.95 -3.16 -7.63
C TYR A 75 -0.45 -1.90 -8.32
N THR A 76 -1.35 -1.12 -8.89
CA THR A 76 -1.04 0.22 -9.41
C THR A 76 -2.02 1.22 -8.81
N LEU A 77 -1.63 2.49 -8.74
CA LEU A 77 -2.58 3.55 -8.39
C LEU A 77 -3.72 3.51 -9.41
N ARG A 78 -4.96 3.48 -8.93
CA ARG A 78 -6.13 3.67 -9.80
C ARG A 78 -6.13 5.12 -10.23
N GLN A 79 -6.16 5.37 -11.52
CA GLN A 79 -6.37 6.73 -12.02
C GLN A 79 -7.84 7.06 -11.79
N GLU A 80 -8.15 7.88 -10.80
CA GLU A 80 -9.46 8.53 -10.72
C GLU A 80 -9.62 9.38 -11.97
N GLY A 81 -10.52 8.97 -12.86
CA GLY A 81 -10.95 9.79 -13.99
C GLY A 81 -9.82 10.33 -14.87
N ALA A 82 -9.17 9.46 -15.65
CA ALA A 82 -8.97 9.83 -17.06
C ALA A 82 -10.37 9.83 -17.72
N THR A 83 -11.20 10.80 -17.35
CA THR A 83 -12.49 11.05 -17.98
C THR A 83 -12.42 12.46 -18.53
N SER A 84 -12.01 12.48 -19.80
CA SER A 84 -12.21 13.53 -20.82
C SER A 84 -11.65 14.92 -20.57
#